data_AF-A0A453QB43-F1
#
_entry.id   AF-A0A453QB43-F1
#
_cell.length_a   1.000
_cell.length_b   1.000
_cell.length_c   1.000
_cell.angle_alpha   90.00
_cell.angle_beta   90.00
_cell.angle_gamma   90.00
#
_symmetry.space_group_name_H-M   'P 1'
#
loop_
_entity.id
_entity.type
_entity.pdbx_description
1 polymer ?
#
loop_
_entity_poly.entity_id
_entity_poly.type
_entity_poly.pdbx_seq_one_letter_code
_entity_poly.pdbx_strand_id
1 'polypeptide(L)'
;LYKREEEVVVKEVSKEEDDARQAEEKLKQCQAAAKRLDNALLVFRRFISEGIELRSPVTKDEIVSEVARQLNVNIYPDNLHLVSPLSSLGEFEVPLRLPRDIPRPEGKLQWTLKVKIRRP
;
A
#
# COMPACT_ATOMS: atom_id res chain seq x y z
N LEU A 1 33.04 15.03 51.93
CA LEU A 1 31.60 15.13 52.27
C LEU A 1 31.06 16.24 51.38
N TYR A 2 30.29 16.08 50.31
CA TYR A 2 29.42 15.02 49.80
C TYR A 2 29.43 15.12 48.25
N LYS A 3 29.34 14.01 47.53
CA LYS A 3 29.01 13.98 46.10
C LYS A 3 27.49 14.14 45.98
N ARG A 4 27.01 15.02 45.10
CA ARG A 4 25.59 15.19 44.80
C ARG A 4 25.29 14.29 43.61
N GLU A 5 24.58 13.20 43.86
CA GLU A 5 23.96 12.37 42.83
C GLU A 5 22.69 13.10 42.38
N GLU A 6 22.62 13.52 41.12
CA GLU A 6 21.38 13.96 40.50
C GLU A 6 20.70 12.74 39.89
N GLU A 7 19.61 12.33 40.53
CA GLU A 7 18.66 11.32 40.06
C GLU A 7 18.16 11.66 38.65
N VAL A 8 18.54 10.82 37.68
CA VAL A 8 17.86 10.75 36.40
C VAL A 8 16.50 10.11 36.66
N VAL A 9 15.45 10.92 36.77
CA VAL A 9 14.07 10.46 36.80
C VAL A 9 13.74 9.90 35.41
N VAL A 10 14.03 8.62 35.20
CA VAL A 10 13.57 7.85 34.04
C VAL A 10 12.07 7.64 34.25
N LYS A 11 11.25 8.46 33.59
CA LYS A 11 9.80 8.33 33.59
C LYS A 11 9.47 7.03 32.85
N GLU A 12 9.24 5.94 33.60
CA GLU A 12 8.82 4.65 33.08
C GLU A 12 7.47 4.81 32.39
N VAL A 13 7.48 4.90 31.06
CA VAL A 13 6.28 4.78 30.24
C VAL A 13 5.88 3.31 30.26
N SER A 14 4.63 3.04 30.61
CA SER A 14 4.12 1.67 30.69
C SER A 14 4.12 1.02 29.29
N LYS A 15 4.48 -0.26 29.19
CA LYS A 15 4.52 -1.00 27.90
C LYS A 15 3.21 -0.89 27.12
N GLU A 16 2.09 -0.82 27.83
CA GLU A 16 0.75 -0.68 27.26
C GLU A 16 0.52 0.69 26.58
N GLU A 17 1.04 1.77 27.14
CA GLU A 17 0.99 3.10 26.51
C GLU A 17 1.89 3.18 25.28
N ASP A 18 3.06 2.53 25.30
CA ASP A 18 3.95 2.45 24.14
C ASP A 18 3.35 1.59 23.01
N ASP A 19 2.71 0.47 23.33
CA ASP A 19 2.02 -0.39 22.36
C ASP A 19 0.83 0.35 21.70
N ALA A 20 0.05 1.11 22.49
CA ALA A 20 -1.06 1.90 21.98
C ALA A 20 -0.59 3.02 21.03
N ARG A 21 0.49 3.72 21.38
CA ARG A 21 1.09 4.76 20.53
C ARG A 21 1.62 4.16 19.21
N GLN A 22 2.32 3.03 19.28
CA GLN A 22 2.81 2.36 18.08
C GLN A 22 1.68 1.87 17.16
N ALA A 23 0.57 1.38 17.73
CA ALA A 23 -0.59 0.96 16.95
C ALA A 23 -1.24 2.16 16.23
N GLU A 24 -1.36 3.31 16.90
CA GLU A 24 -1.90 4.53 16.31
C GLU A 24 -1.02 5.04 15.17
N GLU A 25 0.31 5.05 15.35
CA GLU A 25 1.25 5.44 14.29
C GLU A 25 1.19 4.51 13.08
N LYS A 26 1.13 3.18 13.31
CA LYS A 26 0.95 2.20 12.23
C LYS A 26 -0.36 2.45 11.47
N LEU A 27 -1.45 2.73 12.18
CA LEU A 27 -2.74 3.04 11.54
C LEU A 27 -2.66 4.30 10.67
N LYS A 28 -2.03 5.37 11.18
CA LYS A 28 -1.80 6.60 10.41
C LYS A 28 -0.96 6.35 9.15
N GLN A 29 0.09 5.54 9.26
CA GLN A 29 0.94 5.17 8.12
C GLN A 29 0.16 4.34 7.10
N CYS A 30 -0.63 3.36 7.55
CA CYS A 30 -1.47 2.54 6.68
C CYS A 30 -2.54 3.39 5.97
N GLN A 31 -3.17 4.34 6.66
CA GLN A 31 -4.14 5.25 6.06
C GLN A 31 -3.48 6.17 5.02
N ALA A 32 -2.29 6.70 5.31
CA ALA A 32 -1.54 7.52 4.37
C ALA A 32 -1.14 6.70 3.12
N ALA A 33 -0.68 5.46 3.31
CA ALA A 33 -0.38 4.53 2.23
C ALA A 33 -1.63 4.23 1.38
N ALA A 34 -2.77 3.94 2.01
CA ALA A 34 -4.04 3.70 1.32
C ALA A 34 -4.44 4.90 0.44
N LYS A 35 -4.36 6.13 0.98
CA LYS A 35 -4.61 7.36 0.23
C LYS A 35 -3.66 7.54 -0.95
N ARG A 36 -2.37 7.20 -0.80
CA ARG A 36 -1.41 7.21 -1.91
C ARG A 36 -1.81 6.23 -3.00
N LEU A 37 -2.22 5.01 -2.63
CA LEU A 37 -2.65 3.99 -3.58
C LEU A 37 -3.90 4.41 -4.36
N ASP A 38 -4.89 5.04 -3.71
CA ASP A 38 -6.15 5.44 -4.35
C ASP A 38 -6.00 6.63 -5.32
N ASN A 39 -5.12 7.57 -4.99
CA ASN A 39 -4.83 8.72 -5.84
C ASN A 39 -3.83 8.41 -6.95
N ALA A 40 -3.10 7.30 -6.83
CA ALA A 40 -2.08 6.91 -7.79
C ALA A 40 -2.67 6.28 -9.06
N LEU A 41 -1.94 6.44 -10.15
CA LEU A 41 -2.11 5.69 -11.38
C LEU A 41 -0.86 4.84 -11.59
N LEU A 42 -0.97 3.53 -11.36
CA LEU A 42 0.12 2.59 -11.55
C LEU A 42 0.29 2.29 -13.04
N VAL A 43 1.40 2.71 -13.63
CA VAL A 43 1.60 2.59 -15.09
C VAL A 43 2.52 1.42 -15.44
N PHE A 44 2.02 0.45 -16.18
CA PHE A 44 2.81 -0.61 -16.80
C PHE A 44 3.13 -0.30 -18.25
N ARG A 45 4.37 -0.58 -18.64
CA ARG A 45 4.82 -0.59 -20.04
C ARG A 45 5.06 -2.03 -20.46
N ARG A 46 4.23 -2.55 -21.36
CA ARG A 46 4.28 -3.95 -21.81
C ARG A 46 4.25 -4.05 -23.32
N PHE A 47 4.98 -5.04 -23.85
CA PHE A 47 4.89 -5.42 -25.26
C PHE A 47 3.62 -6.20 -25.52
N ILE A 48 2.98 -5.92 -26.66
CA ILE A 48 1.80 -6.62 -27.14
C ILE A 48 2.18 -7.80 -28.02
N SER A 49 1.36 -8.85 -28.00
CA SER A 49 1.43 -9.97 -28.95
C SER A 49 0.67 -9.61 -30.23
N GLU A 50 -0.64 -9.38 -30.10
CA GLU A 50 -1.55 -9.08 -31.20
C GLU A 50 -2.63 -8.11 -30.73
N GLY A 51 -2.96 -7.11 -31.56
CA GLY A 51 -3.99 -6.11 -31.26
C GLY A 51 -3.76 -5.37 -29.93
N ILE A 52 -4.54 -5.75 -28.91
CA ILE A 52 -4.48 -5.21 -27.54
C ILE A 52 -3.97 -6.21 -26.51
N GLU A 53 -3.71 -7.46 -26.89
CA GLU A 53 -3.25 -8.50 -25.98
C GLU A 53 -1.78 -8.33 -25.63
N LEU A 54 -1.44 -8.59 -24.37
CA LEU A 54 -0.08 -8.52 -23.87
C LEU A 54 0.66 -9.80 -24.18
N ARG A 55 1.93 -9.67 -24.58
CA ARG A 55 2.83 -10.82 -24.72
C ARG A 55 3.08 -11.53 -23.40
N SER A 56 3.07 -10.78 -22.30
CA SER A 56 3.17 -11.30 -20.93
C SER A 56 2.10 -10.63 -20.06
N PRO A 57 1.21 -11.40 -19.41
CA PRO A 57 0.18 -10.84 -18.57
C PRO A 57 0.77 -10.26 -17.29
N VAL A 58 0.09 -9.26 -16.72
CA VAL A 58 0.48 -8.64 -15.45
C VAL A 58 -0.10 -9.42 -14.28
N THR A 59 0.77 -9.97 -13.43
CA THR A 59 0.39 -10.78 -12.27
C THR A 59 0.30 -9.94 -10.98
N LYS A 60 -0.20 -10.54 -9.89
CA LYS A 60 -0.24 -9.89 -8.57
C LYS A 60 1.15 -9.45 -8.12
N ASP A 61 2.16 -10.31 -8.26
CA ASP A 61 3.53 -10.03 -7.80
C ASP A 61 4.17 -8.88 -8.60
N GLU A 62 3.86 -8.77 -9.88
CA GLU A 62 4.30 -7.64 -10.70
C GLU A 62 3.63 -6.33 -10.25
N ILE A 63 2.34 -6.37 -9.91
CA ILE A 63 1.63 -5.22 -9.32
C ILE A 63 2.28 -4.81 -8.00
N VAL A 64 2.53 -5.75 -7.08
CA VAL A 64 3.19 -5.45 -5.80
C VAL A 64 4.56 -4.80 -6.03
N SER A 65 5.36 -5.38 -6.91
CA SER A 65 6.70 -4.88 -7.22
C SER A 65 6.66 -3.47 -7.82
N GLU A 66 5.72 -3.23 -8.73
CA GLU A 66 5.56 -1.93 -9.38
C GLU A 66 5.01 -0.87 -8.42
N VAL A 67 4.13 -1.25 -7.50
CA VAL A 67 3.62 -0.36 -6.44
C VAL A 67 4.76 0.08 -5.52
N ALA A 68 5.61 -0.86 -5.10
CA ALA A 68 6.81 -0.54 -4.32
C ALA A 68 7.76 0.41 -5.09
N ARG A 69 7.93 0.18 -6.39
CA ARG A 69 8.82 0.98 -7.25
C ARG A 69 8.30 2.38 -7.55
N GLN A 70 7.00 2.54 -7.83
CA GLN A 70 6.43 3.82 -8.27
C GLN A 70 5.88 4.66 -7.12
N LEU A 71 5.30 4.01 -6.10
CA LEU A 71 4.54 4.68 -5.05
C LEU A 71 5.24 4.63 -3.69
N ASN A 72 6.37 3.91 -3.60
CA ASN A 72 7.12 3.69 -2.36
C ASN A 72 6.23 3.14 -1.24
N VAL A 73 5.26 2.30 -1.60
CA VAL A 73 4.38 1.59 -0.65
C VAL A 73 4.64 0.11 -0.80
N ASN A 74 4.85 -0.58 0.31
CA ASN A 74 4.92 -2.04 0.32
C ASN A 74 3.54 -2.61 0.67
N ILE A 75 3.01 -3.47 -0.19
CA ILE A 75 1.74 -4.17 0.02
C ILE A 75 1.95 -5.68 -0.12
N TYR A 76 1.12 -6.47 0.55
CA TYR A 76 1.13 -7.92 0.34
C TYR A 76 0.27 -8.27 -0.89
N PRO A 77 0.62 -9.33 -1.64
CA PRO A 77 -0.19 -9.78 -2.78
C PRO A 77 -1.62 -10.14 -2.36
N ASP A 78 -1.83 -10.55 -1.11
CA ASP A 78 -3.16 -10.83 -0.56
C ASP A 78 -4.01 -9.57 -0.38
N ASN A 79 -3.40 -8.39 -0.27
CA ASN A 79 -4.13 -7.13 -0.26
C ASN A 79 -4.71 -6.79 -1.64
N LEU A 80 -4.31 -7.47 -2.72
CA LEU A 80 -4.86 -7.23 -4.07
C LEU A 80 -5.94 -8.26 -4.39
N HIS A 81 -7.14 -7.79 -4.69
CA HIS A 81 -8.20 -8.64 -5.23
C HIS A 81 -8.12 -8.67 -6.77
N LEU A 82 -7.16 -9.44 -7.27
CA LEU A 82 -7.03 -9.74 -8.70
C LEU A 82 -7.51 -11.17 -8.96
N VAL A 83 -8.66 -11.32 -9.64
CA VAL A 83 -9.26 -12.63 -9.96
C VAL A 83 -8.46 -13.36 -11.05
N SER A 84 -7.98 -12.61 -12.05
CA SER A 84 -7.15 -13.11 -13.14
C SER A 84 -6.05 -12.10 -13.49
N PRO A 85 -4.87 -12.54 -13.95
CA PRO A 85 -3.84 -11.64 -14.47
C PRO A 85 -4.38 -10.72 -15.57
N LEU A 86 -3.84 -9.49 -15.65
CA LEU A 86 -4.26 -8.53 -16.68
C LEU A 86 -3.52 -8.84 -17.98
N SER A 87 -4.23 -9.31 -19.00
CA SER A 87 -3.66 -9.78 -20.26
C SER A 87 -3.86 -8.81 -21.44
N SER A 88 -4.41 -7.62 -21.22
CA SER A 88 -4.63 -6.64 -22.29
C SER A 88 -4.17 -5.23 -21.91
N LEU A 89 -3.93 -4.41 -22.94
CA LEU A 89 -3.78 -2.96 -22.79
C LEU A 89 -5.09 -2.34 -22.29
N GLY A 90 -4.97 -1.26 -21.52
CA GLY A 90 -6.14 -0.54 -21.02
C GLY A 90 -5.93 0.06 -19.63
N GLU A 91 -7.04 0.56 -19.09
CA GLU A 91 -7.13 1.03 -17.71
C GLU A 91 -8.00 0.05 -16.91
N PHE A 92 -7.51 -0.33 -15.75
CA PHE A 92 -8.11 -1.33 -14.87
C PHE A 92 -8.19 -0.77 -13.46
N GLU A 93 -9.27 -1.10 -12.76
CA GLU A 93 -9.42 -0.81 -11.34
C GLU A 93 -9.30 -2.11 -10.56
N VAL A 94 -8.25 -2.23 -9.74
CA VAL A 94 -7.98 -3.41 -8.92
C VAL A 94 -8.40 -3.13 -7.48
N PRO A 95 -9.40 -3.83 -6.93
CA PRO A 95 -9.82 -3.63 -5.55
C PRO A 95 -8.73 -4.01 -4.53
N LEU A 96 -8.64 -3.23 -3.46
CA LEU A 96 -7.72 -3.46 -2.36
C LEU A 96 -8.44 -4.00 -1.13
N ARG A 97 -7.89 -5.07 -0.55
CA ARG A 97 -8.29 -5.68 0.72
C ARG A 97 -7.40 -5.14 1.83
N LEU A 98 -7.82 -4.01 2.39
CA LEU A 98 -7.17 -3.39 3.53
C LEU A 98 -7.85 -3.78 4.85
N PRO A 99 -7.15 -3.70 6.00
CA PRO A 99 -7.74 -3.92 7.32
C PRO A 99 -8.97 -3.05 7.57
N ARG A 100 -9.93 -3.57 8.34
CA ARG A 100 -11.20 -2.88 8.65
C ARG A 100 -11.01 -1.58 9.42
N ASP A 101 -9.89 -1.43 10.11
CA ASP A 101 -9.54 -0.25 10.89
C ASP A 101 -9.21 0.96 10.01
N ILE A 102 -8.89 0.74 8.73
CA ILE A 102 -8.64 1.83 7.79
C ILE A 102 -9.98 2.32 7.25
N PRO A 103 -10.37 3.58 7.52
CA PRO A 103 -11.61 4.13 7.00
C PRO A 103 -11.60 4.13 5.48
N ARG A 104 -12.74 3.84 4.87
CA ARG A 104 -12.90 3.85 3.42
C ARG A 104 -12.80 5.27 2.86
N PRO A 105 -12.41 5.45 1.58
CA PRO A 105 -12.40 6.77 0.96
C PRO A 105 -13.82 7.31 0.83
N GLU A 106 -13.99 8.64 0.96
CA GLU A 106 -15.29 9.29 0.82
C GLU A 106 -15.88 9.03 -0.58
N GLY A 107 -17.15 8.61 -0.62
CA GLY A 107 -17.86 8.33 -1.87
C GLY A 107 -17.50 7.01 -2.56
N LYS A 108 -16.59 6.19 -2.00
CA LYS A 108 -16.22 4.88 -2.56
C LYS A 108 -16.58 3.73 -1.63
N LEU A 109 -17.10 2.64 -2.19
CA LEU A 109 -17.46 1.44 -1.44
C LEU A 109 -16.24 0.65 -0.93
N GLN A 110 -15.11 0.78 -1.62
CA GLN A 110 -13.85 0.09 -1.33
C GLN A 110 -12.65 0.89 -1.84
N TRP A 111 -11.47 0.56 -1.32
CA TRP A 111 -10.20 1.05 -1.83
C TRP A 111 -9.90 0.42 -3.19
N THR A 112 -9.44 1.22 -4.16
CA THR A 112 -9.16 0.77 -5.53
C THR A 112 -7.81 1.29 -5.99
N LEU A 113 -7.01 0.43 -6.61
CA LEU A 113 -5.77 0.81 -7.28
C LEU A 113 -6.03 0.94 -8.77
N LYS A 114 -5.76 2.13 -9.33
CA LYS A 114 -5.87 2.35 -10.78
C LYS A 114 -4.60 1.86 -11.47
N VAL A 115 -4.75 0.95 -12.42
CA VAL A 115 -3.66 0.35 -13.18
C VAL A 115 -3.84 0.68 -14.66
N LYS A 116 -2.83 1.28 -15.28
CA LYS A 116 -2.82 1.60 -16.71
C LYS A 116 -1.71 0.84 -17.42
N ILE A 117 -2.09 -0.01 -18.37
CA ILE A 117 -1.16 -0.77 -19.18
C ILE A 117 -1.10 -0.14 -20.56
N ARG A 118 0.07 0.35 -20.94
CA ARG A 118 0.32 1.01 -22.23
C ARG A 118 1.54 0.42 -22.94
N ARG A 119 1.66 0.75 -24.22
CA ARG A 119 2.83 0.40 -25.03
C ARG A 119 4.10 1.08 -24.46
N PRO A 120 5.29 0.50 -24.67
CA PRO A 120 6.56 1.03 -24.17
C PRO A 120 6.83 2.48 -24.57
#